data_AF-A0A7W0MML0-F1
#
_entry.id   AF-A0A7W0MML0-F1
#
_cell.length_a   1.000
_cell.length_b   1.000
_cell.length_c   1.000
_cell.angle_alpha   90.00
_cell.angle_beta   90.00
_cell.angle_gamma   90.00
#
_symmetry.space_group_name_H-M   'P 1'
#
loop_
_entity.id
_entity.type
_entity.pdbx_description
1 polymer ?
#
loop_
_entity_poly.entity_id
_entity_poly.type
_entity_poly.pdbx_seq_one_letter_code
_entity_poly.pdbx_strand_id
1 'polypeptide(L)'
;LSTAMAMVGGIRRDANSSKVRIYRQRPNSTVRDEIVADYKSIKKNKKDDIILQPYDVIEVGESHQFSKGRLFETLTGFITGGVQSIASVAPTRVLY
;
A
#
# COMPACT_ATOMS: atom_id res chain seq x y z
N LEU A 1 9.83 -4.61 -16.66
CA LEU A 1 9.42 -4.35 -15.26
C LEU A 1 10.35 -5.08 -14.29
N SER A 2 10.76 -6.30 -14.61
CA SER A 2 11.65 -7.12 -13.76
C SER A 2 12.96 -6.42 -13.40
N THR A 3 13.61 -5.78 -14.37
CA THR A 3 14.85 -5.01 -14.14
C THR A 3 14.65 -3.85 -13.18
N ALA A 4 13.58 -3.05 -13.35
CA ALA A 4 13.29 -1.94 -12.45
C ALA A 4 13.05 -2.40 -11.01
N MET A 5 12.32 -3.50 -10.83
CA MET A 5 12.14 -4.11 -9.51
C MET A 5 13.47 -4.61 -8.93
N ALA A 6 14.35 -5.20 -9.73
CA ALA A 6 15.66 -5.65 -9.27
C ALA A 6 16.57 -4.47 -8.87
N MET A 7 16.54 -3.36 -9.60
CA MET A 7 17.34 -2.16 -9.31
C MET A 7 17.00 -1.53 -7.95
N VAL A 8 15.75 -1.68 -7.48
CA VAL A 8 15.31 -1.16 -6.17
C VAL A 8 15.44 -2.19 -5.03
N GLY A 9 16.13 -3.31 -5.27
CA GLY A 9 16.34 -4.37 -4.27
C GLY A 9 15.24 -5.45 -4.24
N GLY A 10 14.35 -5.46 -5.23
CA GLY A 10 13.26 -6.41 -5.34
C GLY A 10 12.00 -5.97 -4.59
N ILE A 11 11.07 -6.92 -4.45
CA ILE A 11 9.78 -6.66 -3.81
C ILE A 11 9.81 -7.12 -2.36
N ARG A 12 9.27 -6.31 -1.45
CA ARG A 12 9.10 -6.65 -0.03
C ARG A 12 8.21 -7.90 0.13
N ARG A 13 8.42 -8.65 1.22
CA ARG A 13 7.73 -9.92 1.48
C ARG A 13 6.23 -9.77 1.78
N ASP A 14 5.83 -8.60 2.25
CA ASP A 14 4.45 -8.19 2.58
C ASP A 14 3.76 -7.42 1.44
N ALA A 15 4.45 -7.19 0.33
CA ALA A 15 3.90 -6.48 -0.81
C ALA A 15 2.95 -7.35 -1.65
N ASN A 16 1.96 -6.72 -2.29
CA ASN A 16 1.07 -7.40 -3.21
C ASN A 16 1.72 -7.60 -4.58
N SER A 17 2.50 -8.67 -4.74
CA SER A 17 3.16 -9.00 -6.01
C SER A 17 2.21 -9.29 -7.18
N SER A 18 0.92 -9.53 -6.90
CA SER A 18 -0.08 -9.82 -7.93
C SER A 18 -0.69 -8.54 -8.54
N LYS A 19 -0.54 -7.40 -7.87
CA LYS A 19 -1.11 -6.12 -8.30
C LYS A 19 -0.08 -5.01 -8.17
N VAL A 20 0.74 -4.88 -9.20
CA VAL A 20 1.67 -3.75 -9.38
C VAL A 20 0.99 -2.73 -10.29
N ARG A 21 0.95 -1.46 -9.86
CA ARG A 21 0.38 -0.38 -10.65
C ARG A 21 1.50 0.39 -11.32
N ILE A 22 1.32 0.68 -12.60
CA ILE A 22 2.24 1.52 -13.36
C ILE A 22 1.43 2.71 -13.84
N TYR A 23 1.84 3.91 -13.44
CA TYR A 23 1.24 5.15 -13.88
C TYR A 23 2.07 5.74 -15.00
N ARG A 24 1.47 5.82 -16.18
CA ARG A 24 2.09 6.33 -17.38
C ARG A 24 1.49 7.66 -17.77
N GLN A 25 2.32 8.68 -17.96
CA GLN A 25 1.83 9.96 -18.44
C GLN A 25 1.46 9.88 -19.91
N ARG A 26 0.26 10.33 -20.28
CA ARG A 26 -0.09 10.48 -21.70
C ARG A 26 0.68 11.65 -22.33
N PRO A 27 1.17 11.51 -23.57
CA PRO A 27 1.77 12.62 -24.30
C PRO A 27 0.81 13.81 -24.33
N ASN A 28 1.31 15.00 -24.01
CA ASN A 28 0.55 16.25 -24.02
C ASN A 28 -0.69 16.27 -23.08
N SER A 29 -0.70 15.45 -22.03
CA SER A 29 -1.77 15.43 -21.04
C SER A 29 -1.24 15.40 -19.61
N THR A 30 -2.02 15.96 -18.69
CA THR A 30 -1.84 15.81 -17.24
C THR A 30 -2.44 14.49 -16.74
N VAL A 31 -3.22 13.80 -17.57
CA VAL A 31 -3.84 12.52 -17.22
C VAL A 31 -2.80 11.40 -17.28
N ARG A 32 -2.83 10.54 -16.26
CA ARG A 32 -2.01 9.33 -16.19
C ARG A 32 -2.89 8.10 -16.44
N ASP A 33 -2.39 7.19 -17.26
CA ASP A 33 -3.00 5.88 -17.46
C ASP A 33 -2.49 4.91 -16.39
N GLU A 34 -3.40 4.17 -15.78
CA GLU A 34 -3.08 3.11 -14.82
C GLU A 34 -3.01 1.77 -15.56
N ILE A 35 -1.82 1.17 -15.55
CA ILE A 35 -1.58 -0.18 -16.08
C ILE A 35 -1.38 -1.11 -14.89
N VAL A 36 -2.23 -2.13 -14.77
CA VAL A 36 -2.14 -3.13 -13.70
C VAL A 36 -1.40 -4.37 -14.19
N ALA A 37 -0.29 -4.68 -13.52
CA ALA A 37 0.61 -5.77 -13.85
C ALA A 37 0.62 -6.84 -12.74
N ASP A 38 0.63 -8.10 -13.14
CA ASP A 38 0.85 -9.23 -12.23
C ASP A 38 2.32 -9.65 -12.28
N TYR A 39 3.12 -9.09 -11.38
CA TYR A 39 4.54 -9.41 -11.30
C TYR A 39 4.80 -10.86 -10.87
N LYS A 40 3.92 -11.46 -10.07
CA LYS A 40 4.06 -12.85 -9.62
C LYS A 40 4.04 -13.83 -10.80
N SER A 41 3.19 -13.56 -11.79
CA SER A 41 3.13 -14.35 -13.02
C SER A 41 4.32 -14.07 -13.95
N ILE A 42 4.76 -12.81 -14.05
CA ILE A 42 5.95 -12.42 -14.83
C ILE A 42 7.21 -13.10 -14.29
N LYS A 43 7.43 -13.06 -12.97
CA LYS A 43 8.57 -13.72 -12.30
C LYS A 43 8.60 -15.23 -12.54
N LYS A 44 7.45 -15.85 -12.77
CA LYS A 44 7.31 -17.29 -13.07
C LYS A 44 7.37 -17.61 -14.57
N ASN A 45 7.71 -16.63 -15.41
CA ASN A 45 7.67 -16.74 -16.88
C ASN A 45 6.31 -17.21 -17.42
N LYS A 46 5.21 -16.92 -16.71
CA LYS A 46 3.84 -17.24 -17.16
C LYS A 46 3.20 -16.11 -17.95
N LYS A 47 3.78 -14.91 -17.87
CA LYS A 47 3.30 -13.70 -18.52
C LYS A 47 4.51 -12.88 -18.97
N ASP A 48 4.39 -12.22 -20.10
CA ASP A 48 5.46 -11.40 -20.65
C ASP A 48 5.78 -10.21 -19.74
N ASP A 49 7.06 -9.83 -19.70
CA ASP A 49 7.52 -8.67 -18.94
C ASP A 49 7.03 -7.38 -19.61
N ILE A 50 6.64 -6.40 -18.79
CA ILE A 50 6.16 -5.11 -19.28
C ILE A 50 7.35 -4.23 -19.60
N ILE A 51 7.40 -3.76 -20.85
CA ILE A 51 8.36 -2.74 -21.29
C ILE A 51 7.94 -1.40 -20.68
N LEU A 52 8.84 -0.86 -19.84
CA LEU A 52 8.65 0.43 -19.19
C LEU A 52 9.04 1.55 -20.15
N GLN A 53 8.34 2.67 -20.06
CA GLN A 53 8.62 3.90 -20.77
C GLN A 53 9.26 4.93 -19.84
N PRO A 54 9.98 5.93 -20.38
CA PRO A 54 10.48 7.04 -19.59
C PRO A 54 9.35 7.72 -18.82
N TYR A 55 9.65 8.13 -17.59
CA TYR A 55 8.69 8.79 -16.67
C TYR A 55 7.54 7.91 -16.16
N ASP A 56 7.59 6.59 -16.39
CA ASP A 56 6.67 5.66 -15.73
C ASP A 56 6.90 5.64 -14.21
N VAL A 57 5.82 5.74 -13.43
CA VAL A 57 5.86 5.61 -11.97
C VAL A 57 5.31 4.25 -11.58
N ILE A 58 6.07 3.50 -10.78
CA ILE A 58 5.68 2.15 -10.35
C ILE A 58 5.31 2.19 -8.87
N GLU A 59 4.07 1.80 -8.57
CA GLU A 59 3.57 1.65 -7.21
C GLU A 59 3.32 0.16 -6.94
N VAL A 60 3.94 -0.34 -5.87
CA VAL A 60 3.64 -1.67 -5.34
C VAL A 60 2.91 -1.48 -4.02
N GLY A 61 1.61 -1.72 -4.04
CA GLY A 61 0.80 -1.66 -2.83
C GLY A 61 1.16 -2.78 -1.85
N GLU A 62 1.00 -2.52 -0.56
CA GLU A 62 1.06 -3.58 0.44
C GLU A 62 -0.08 -4.57 0.21
N SER A 63 0.18 -5.86 0.43
CA SER A 63 -0.90 -6.82 0.54
C SER A 63 -1.72 -6.41 1.75
N HIS A 64 -2.82 -5.72 1.51
CA HIS A 64 -3.75 -5.29 2.54
C HIS A 64 -4.39 -6.54 3.16
N GLN A 65 -3.64 -7.24 3.99
CA GLN A 65 -4.15 -7.79 5.23
C GLN A 65 -4.40 -6.57 6.13
N PHE A 66 -5.35 -5.72 5.76
CA PHE A 66 -5.92 -4.71 6.65
C PHE A 66 -6.70 -5.51 7.71
N SER A 67 -5.90 -6.06 8.60
CA SER A 67 -6.17 -6.47 9.96
C SER A 67 -7.63 -6.70 10.33
N LYS A 68 -8.31 -7.69 9.74
CA LYS A 68 -9.44 -8.31 10.45
C LYS A 68 -8.99 -8.71 11.87
N GLY A 69 -7.76 -9.21 12.00
CA GLY A 69 -7.07 -9.45 13.28
C GLY A 69 -6.88 -8.20 14.13
N ARG A 70 -6.08 -7.21 13.69
CA ARG A 70 -5.81 -5.99 14.50
C ARG A 70 -7.05 -5.10 14.75
N LEU A 71 -8.05 -5.07 13.86
CA LEU A 71 -9.33 -4.37 14.12
C LEU A 71 -10.15 -5.12 15.16
N PHE A 72 -10.18 -6.46 15.10
CA PHE A 72 -10.81 -7.28 16.13
C PHE A 72 -10.06 -7.20 17.46
N GLU A 73 -8.73 -7.15 17.47
CA GLU A 73 -7.90 -6.94 18.67
C GLU A 73 -8.12 -5.54 19.27
N THR A 74 -8.27 -4.50 18.43
CA THR A 74 -8.59 -3.13 18.89
C THR A 74 -10.00 -3.06 19.47
N LEU A 75 -10.98 -3.72 18.85
CA LEU A 75 -12.35 -3.79 19.35
C LEU A 75 -12.48 -4.67 20.59
N THR A 76 -11.85 -5.85 20.62
CA THR A 76 -11.89 -6.71 21.79
C THR A 76 -11.12 -6.11 22.95
N GLY A 77 -9.96 -5.47 22.71
CA GLY A 77 -9.24 -4.71 23.74
C GLY A 77 -10.08 -3.61 24.39
N PHE A 78 -11.01 -3.00 23.66
CA PHE A 78 -11.98 -2.03 24.19
C PHE A 78 -13.14 -2.68 24.98
N ILE A 79 -13.52 -3.92 24.65
CA ILE A 79 -14.67 -4.61 25.26
C ILE A 79 -14.24 -5.45 26.48
N THR A 80 -13.06 -6.07 26.46
CA THR A 80 -12.54 -6.92 27.54
C THR A 80 -11.55 -6.21 28.47
N GLY A 81 -10.90 -5.14 28.00
CA GLY A 81 -10.05 -4.27 28.80
C GLY A 81 -10.84 -3.04 29.24
N GLY A 82 -11.32 -3.05 30.48
CA GLY A 82 -12.16 -2.00 31.05
C GLY A 82 -11.65 -0.57 30.80
N VAL A 83 -12.62 0.34 30.67
CA VAL A 83 -12.50 1.79 30.71
C VAL A 83 -11.71 2.23 31.95
N GLN A 84 -10.39 2.22 31.88
CA GLN A 84 -9.53 2.92 32.83
C GLN A 84 -8.54 3.75 32.03
N SER A 85 -8.75 5.08 32.06
CA SER A 85 -7.82 6.13 31.60
C SER A 85 -8.02 6.71 30.17
N ILE A 86 -9.22 7.22 29.84
CA ILE A 86 -9.34 8.37 28.90
C ILE A 86 -9.77 9.65 29.65
N ALA A 87 -10.06 9.57 30.94
CA ALA A 87 -10.46 10.70 31.77
C ALA A 87 -9.26 11.44 32.38
N SER A 88 -8.50 12.21 31.61
CA SER A 88 -7.68 13.29 32.19
C SER A 88 -7.35 14.47 31.28
N VAL A 89 -7.82 14.53 30.02
CA VAL A 89 -7.66 15.75 29.21
C VAL A 89 -8.94 16.57 29.25
N ALA A 90 -9.18 17.24 30.37
CA ALA A 90 -10.10 18.38 30.44
C ALA A 90 -9.26 19.66 30.34
N PRO A 91 -9.45 20.51 29.32
CA PRO A 91 -8.81 21.82 29.29
C PRO A 91 -9.52 22.71 30.32
N THR A 92 -8.88 22.96 31.46
CA THR A 92 -9.32 23.98 32.41
C THR A 92 -9.29 25.34 31.72
N ARG A 93 -10.47 25.88 31.39
CA ARG A 93 -10.63 27.29 31.05
C ARG A 93 -10.63 28.09 32.35
N VAL A 94 -9.61 28.90 32.54
CA VAL A 94 -9.61 29.95 33.57
C VAL A 94 -10.20 31.19 32.94
N LEU A 95 -11.35 31.63 33.46
CA LEU A 95 -11.91 32.96 33.23
C LEU A 95 -11.35 33.88 34.31
N TYR A 96 -10.74 34.99 33.89
CA TYR A 96 -10.63 36.22 34.67
C TYR A 96 -10.90 37.39 33.72
#